data_AF-A0A6I7Q3I4-F1
#
_entry.id   AF-A0A6I7Q3I4-F1
#
_cell.length_a   1.000
_cell.length_b   1.000
_cell.length_c   1.000
_cell.angle_alpha   90.00
_cell.angle_beta   90.00
_cell.angle_gamma   90.00
#
_symmetry.space_group_name_H-M   'P 1'
#
loop_
_entity.id
_entity.type
_entity.pdbx_description
1 polymer ?
#
loop_
_entity_poly.entity_id
_entity_poly.type
_entity_poly.pdbx_seq_one_letter_code
_entity_poly.pdbx_strand_id
1 'polypeptide(L)'
;MLRNKTYIGLDEDAYGGMTPTGNIVRDAQVFGLIPDTETCAGWSVDRIDQLYDQVSRAWQPFGHLASRLPADLRERHQRIYGAAIRRARELGWGPHLYQD
;
A
#
# COMPACT_ATOMS: atom_id res chain seq x y z
N MET A 1 -14.37 -3.92 26.15
CA MET A 1 -14.69 -4.18 24.73
C MET A 1 -13.41 -3.96 23.93
N LEU A 2 -12.74 -5.02 23.48
CA LEU A 2 -11.64 -4.85 22.53
C LEU A 2 -12.27 -4.39 21.22
N ARG A 3 -12.11 -3.10 20.90
CA ARG A 3 -12.38 -2.63 19.55
C ARG A 3 -11.33 -3.33 18.69
N ASN A 4 -11.71 -4.43 18.04
CA ASN A 4 -10.90 -5.01 16.98
C ASN A 4 -10.71 -3.88 15.96
N LYS A 5 -9.54 -3.25 16.01
CA LYS A 5 -9.21 -2.18 15.07
C LYS A 5 -9.14 -2.87 13.72
N THR A 6 -10.06 -2.51 12.84
CA THR A 6 -10.01 -2.93 11.45
C THR A 6 -9.40 -1.81 10.64
N TYR A 7 -8.69 -2.19 9.59
CA TYR A 7 -8.21 -1.23 8.62
C TYR A 7 -9.40 -0.63 7.89
N ILE A 8 -9.45 0.70 7.82
CA ILE A 8 -10.53 1.45 7.17
C ILE A 8 -10.52 1.27 5.64
N GLY A 9 -9.42 0.75 5.09
CA GLY A 9 -9.28 0.46 3.67
C GLY A 9 -8.54 1.56 2.93
N LEU A 10 -7.88 1.20 1.83
CA LEU A 10 -7.03 2.11 1.06
C LEU A 10 -7.74 3.38 0.57
N ASP A 11 -9.03 3.27 0.24
CA ASP A 11 -9.84 4.39 -0.27
C ASP A 11 -10.22 5.41 0.82
N GLU A 12 -10.46 4.94 2.04
CA GLU A 12 -10.86 5.77 3.19
C GLU A 12 -9.68 6.16 4.08
N ASP A 13 -8.50 5.56 3.86
CA ASP A 13 -7.28 5.86 4.59
C ASP A 13 -6.72 7.25 4.24
N ALA A 14 -5.99 7.84 5.19
CA ALA A 14 -5.47 9.19 5.10
C ALA A 14 -4.71 9.39 3.78
N TYR A 15 -5.09 10.45 3.06
CA TYR A 15 -4.52 10.81 1.77
C TYR A 15 -4.64 9.68 0.71
N GLY A 16 -5.71 8.88 0.76
CA GLY A 16 -5.92 7.75 -0.15
C GLY A 16 -4.97 6.59 0.12
N GLY A 17 -4.59 6.39 1.38
CA GLY A 17 -3.71 5.31 1.84
C GLY A 17 -2.23 5.60 1.75
N MET A 18 -1.79 6.86 1.68
CA MET A 18 -0.35 7.23 1.70
C MET A 18 0.22 7.11 3.12
N THR A 19 -0.06 5.98 3.76
CA THR A 19 0.35 5.59 5.12
C THR A 19 1.21 4.34 5.01
N PRO A 20 1.96 3.96 6.06
CA PRO A 20 2.70 2.71 6.06
C PRO A 20 1.81 1.49 5.76
N THR A 21 0.60 1.44 6.33
CA THR A 21 -0.35 0.34 6.08
C THR A 21 -0.88 0.34 4.65
N GLY A 22 -1.27 1.50 4.11
CA GLY A 22 -1.73 1.57 2.73
C GLY A 22 -0.63 1.25 1.70
N ASN A 23 0.63 1.58 2.01
CA ASN A 23 1.77 1.16 1.18
C ASN A 23 1.93 -0.37 1.15
N ILE A 24 1.75 -1.06 2.27
CA ILE A 24 1.80 -2.53 2.33
C ILE A 24 0.71 -3.14 1.45
N VAL A 25 -0.52 -2.61 1.53
CA VAL A 25 -1.64 -3.06 0.70
C VAL A 25 -1.31 -2.87 -0.78
N ARG A 26 -0.75 -1.73 -1.18
CA ARG A 26 -0.34 -1.50 -2.59
C ARG A 26 0.80 -2.41 -3.02
N ASP A 27 1.80 -2.62 -2.19
CA ASP A 27 2.89 -3.54 -2.50
C ASP A 27 2.36 -4.97 -2.68
N ALA A 28 1.39 -5.38 -1.86
CA ALA A 28 0.70 -6.65 -2.04
C ALA A 28 -0.04 -6.74 -3.39
N GLN A 29 -0.68 -5.66 -3.83
CA GLN A 29 -1.27 -5.58 -5.18
C GLN A 29 -0.19 -5.71 -6.25
N VAL A 30 0.95 -5.00 -6.13
CA VAL A 30 2.08 -5.06 -7.08
C VAL A 30 2.59 -6.49 -7.24
N PHE A 31 2.82 -7.20 -6.12
CA PHE A 31 3.27 -8.59 -6.15
C PHE A 31 2.17 -9.59 -6.50
N GLY A 32 0.92 -9.14 -6.65
CA GLY A 32 -0.23 -10.00 -6.93
C GLY A 32 -0.59 -10.93 -5.77
N LEU A 33 -0.22 -10.58 -4.54
CA LEU A 33 -0.67 -11.27 -3.32
C LEU A 33 -2.16 -11.00 -3.06
N ILE A 34 -2.65 -9.83 -3.49
CA ILE A 34 -4.06 -9.46 -3.50
C ILE A 34 -4.45 -8.85 -4.85
N PRO A 35 -5.75 -8.80 -5.20
CA PRO A 35 -6.23 -8.11 -6.41
C PRO A 35 -5.92 -6.61 -6.41
N ASP A 36 -5.67 -6.01 -7.57
CA ASP A 36 -5.41 -4.57 -7.72
C ASP A 36 -6.58 -3.67 -7.25
N THR A 37 -7.78 -4.24 -7.17
CA THR A 37 -9.00 -3.57 -6.69
C THR A 37 -9.27 -3.78 -5.20
N GLU A 38 -8.52 -4.67 -4.53
CA GLU A 38 -8.71 -4.97 -3.11
C GLU A 38 -8.11 -3.86 -2.26
N THR A 39 -8.94 -3.20 -1.45
CA THR A 39 -8.52 -2.09 -0.59
C THR A 39 -8.23 -2.53 0.85
N CYS A 40 -8.45 -3.81 1.17
CA CYS A 40 -8.35 -4.38 2.51
C CYS A 40 -9.26 -3.71 3.55
N ALA A 41 -10.34 -3.06 3.10
CA ALA A 41 -11.33 -2.46 3.99
C ALA A 41 -11.96 -3.52 4.91
N GLY A 42 -12.01 -3.23 6.21
CA GLY A 42 -12.56 -4.13 7.22
C GLY A 42 -11.61 -5.27 7.64
N TRP A 43 -10.39 -5.34 7.11
CA TRP A 43 -9.41 -6.35 7.55
C TRP A 43 -8.97 -6.10 8.99
N SER A 44 -8.82 -7.15 9.79
CA SER A 44 -8.24 -7.03 11.14
C SER A 44 -6.75 -6.68 11.07
N VAL A 45 -6.22 -6.08 12.15
CA VAL A 45 -4.76 -5.82 12.27
C VAL A 45 -3.96 -7.09 12.04
N ASP A 46 -4.35 -8.23 12.62
CA ASP A 46 -3.64 -9.50 12.43
C ASP A 46 -3.55 -9.92 10.95
N ARG A 47 -4.60 -9.64 10.17
CA ARG A 47 -4.63 -9.97 8.74
C ARG A 47 -3.73 -9.03 7.94
N ILE A 48 -3.64 -7.77 8.34
CA ILE A 48 -2.70 -6.79 7.77
C ILE A 48 -1.26 -7.16 8.12
N ASP A 49 -0.98 -7.59 9.36
CA ASP A 49 0.35 -8.05 9.78
C ASP A 49 0.81 -9.28 8.98
N GLN A 50 -0.10 -10.24 8.75
CA GLN A 50 0.18 -11.38 7.87
C GLN A 50 0.46 -10.95 6.42
N LEU A 51 -0.22 -9.91 5.93
CA LEU A 51 0.02 -9.36 4.60
C LEU A 51 1.40 -8.68 4.54
N TYR A 52 1.76 -7.93 5.58
CA TYR A 52 3.07 -7.31 5.72
C TYR A 52 4.20 -8.34 5.62
N ASP A 53 4.09 -9.46 6.33
CA ASP A 53 5.09 -10.53 6.27
C ASP A 53 5.22 -11.12 4.86
N GLN A 54 4.11 -11.32 4.15
CA GLN A 54 4.13 -11.83 2.78
C GLN A 54 4.77 -10.83 1.81
N VAL A 55 4.41 -9.55 1.92
CA VAL A 55 4.99 -8.46 1.12
C VAL A 55 6.48 -8.33 1.40
N SER A 56 6.89 -8.36 2.66
CA SER A 56 8.30 -8.32 3.07
C SER A 56 9.09 -9.47 2.45
N ARG A 57 8.54 -10.69 2.47
CA ARG A 57 9.13 -11.86 1.80
C ARG A 57 9.19 -11.72 0.28
N ALA A 58 8.18 -11.12 -0.34
CA ALA A 58 8.19 -10.85 -1.78
C ALA A 58 9.25 -9.81 -2.17
N TRP A 59 9.54 -8.86 -1.27
CA TRP A 59 10.58 -7.84 -1.44
C TRP A 59 12.01 -8.35 -1.18
N GLN A 60 12.20 -9.38 -0.36
CA GLN A 60 13.51 -9.98 -0.06
C GLN A 60 14.40 -10.24 -1.28
N PRO A 61 13.94 -10.94 -2.35
CA PRO A 61 14.78 -11.19 -3.54
C PRO A 61 15.22 -9.91 -4.26
N PHE A 62 14.48 -8.81 -4.08
CA PHE A 62 14.80 -7.49 -4.65
C PHE A 62 15.52 -6.58 -3.65
N GLY A 63 15.85 -7.08 -2.45
CA GLY A 63 16.49 -6.31 -1.38
C GLY A 63 15.68 -5.10 -0.93
N HIS A 64 14.35 -5.20 -0.92
CA HIS A 64 13.43 -4.12 -0.53
C HIS A 64 13.59 -2.81 -1.33
N LEU A 65 14.04 -2.91 -2.60
CA LEU A 65 14.23 -1.76 -3.48
C LEU A 65 13.37 -1.87 -4.73
N ALA A 66 12.46 -0.91 -4.93
CA ALA A 66 11.63 -0.81 -6.15
C ALA A 66 12.46 -0.69 -7.44
N SER A 67 13.69 -0.15 -7.35
CA SER A 67 14.62 -0.07 -8.48
C SER A 67 15.16 -1.41 -8.95
N ARG A 68 15.10 -2.45 -8.11
CA ARG A 68 15.53 -3.82 -8.43
C ARG A 68 14.38 -4.69 -8.94
N LEU A 69 13.17 -4.17 -9.03
CA LEU A 69 12.04 -4.90 -9.60
C LEU A 69 12.24 -5.13 -11.11
N PRO A 70 11.82 -6.30 -11.63
CA PRO A 70 11.77 -6.54 -13.07
C PRO A 70 10.79 -5.58 -13.74
N ALA A 71 10.95 -5.36 -15.05
CA ALA A 71 10.20 -4.36 -15.81
C ALA A 71 8.67 -4.50 -15.64
N ASP A 72 8.16 -5.72 -15.59
CA ASP A 72 6.75 -6.04 -15.45
C ASP A 72 6.17 -5.57 -14.09
N LEU A 73 6.81 -5.97 -12.99
CA LEU A 73 6.44 -5.54 -11.64
C LEU A 73 6.64 -4.04 -11.44
N ARG A 74 7.69 -3.47 -12.04
CA ARG A 74 7.96 -2.03 -11.99
C ARG A 74 6.87 -1.23 -12.70
N GLU A 75 6.39 -1.69 -13.86
CA GLU A 75 5.28 -1.06 -14.57
C GLU A 75 3.99 -1.12 -13.73
N ARG A 76 3.70 -2.26 -13.12
CA ARG A 76 2.55 -2.41 -12.21
C ARG A 76 2.65 -1.49 -11.00
N HIS A 77 3.82 -1.43 -10.36
CA HIS A 77 4.10 -0.49 -9.27
C HIS A 77 3.86 0.95 -9.71
N GLN A 78 4.39 1.38 -10.86
CA GLN A 78 4.19 2.73 -11.38
C GLN A 78 2.72 3.03 -11.66
N ARG A 79 1.95 2.08 -12.20
CA ARG A 79 0.53 2.23 -12.46
C ARG A 79 -0.27 2.42 -11.16
N ILE A 80 -0.03 1.56 -10.18
CA ILE A 80 -0.74 1.57 -8.88
C ILE A 80 -0.36 2.80 -8.07
N TYR A 81 0.94 3.04 -7.85
CA TYR A 81 1.39 4.23 -7.11
C TYR A 81 1.09 5.53 -7.85
N GLY A 82 1.12 5.53 -9.18
CA GLY A 82 0.72 6.69 -9.98
C GLY A 82 -0.75 7.05 -9.78
N ALA A 83 -1.65 6.06 -9.74
CA ALA A 83 -3.05 6.28 -9.42
C ALA A 83 -3.24 6.78 -7.97
N ALA A 84 -2.54 6.17 -7.02
CA ALA A 84 -2.57 6.57 -5.61
C ALA A 84 -2.09 8.01 -5.40
N ILE A 85 -0.98 8.42 -6.02
CA ILE A 85 -0.46 9.79 -5.93
C ILE A 85 -1.44 10.80 -6.53
N ARG A 86 -2.10 10.48 -7.65
CA ARG A 86 -3.14 11.35 -8.21
C ARG A 86 -4.30 11.52 -7.23
N ARG A 87 -4.81 10.41 -6.68
CA ARG A 87 -5.88 10.40 -5.68
C ARG A 87 -5.48 11.19 -4.43
N ALA A 88 -4.27 10.98 -3.93
CA ALA A 88 -3.73 11.68 -2.77
C ALA A 88 -3.72 13.19 -3.03
N ARG A 89 -3.23 13.63 -4.20
CA ARG A 89 -3.22 15.05 -4.61
C ARG A 89 -4.63 15.65 -4.66
N GLU A 90 -5.62 14.93 -5.19
CA GLU A 90 -7.03 15.36 -5.18
C GLU A 90 -7.57 15.53 -3.75
N LEU A 91 -7.12 14.68 -2.83
CA LEU A 91 -7.45 14.74 -1.40
C LEU A 91 -6.61 15.77 -0.62
N GLY A 92 -5.82 16.60 -1.31
CA GLY A 92 -5.01 17.66 -0.70
C GLY A 92 -3.64 17.21 -0.17
N TRP A 93 -3.20 15.99 -0.48
CA TRP A 93 -1.84 15.53 -0.19
C TRP A 93 -0.84 16.30 -1.05
N GLY A 94 -0.01 17.10 -0.40
CA GLY A 94 1.08 17.85 -1.03
C GLY A 94 2.41 17.57 -0.34
N PRO A 95 3.55 17.71 -1.07
CA PRO A 95 4.89 17.52 -0.51
C PRO A 95 5.21 18.46 0.68
N HIS A 96 4.43 19.53 0.85
CA HIS A 96 4.51 20.49 1.97
C HIS A 96 4.15 19.88 3.34
N LEU A 97 3.50 18.72 3.38
CA LEU A 97 3.10 18.04 4.63
C LEU A 97 4.27 17.35 5.37
N TYR A 98 5.48 17.37 4.78
CA TYR A 98 6.73 16.89 5.39
C TYR A 98 7.62 18.05 5.87
N GLN A 99 7.09 19.26 6.03
CA GLN A 99 7.81 20.34 6.72
C GLN A 99 7.64 20.16 8.25
N ASP A 100 8.66 19.61 8.89
CA ASP A 100 9.08 20.02 10.24
C ASP A 100 10.47 20.66 10.12
#